data_AF-A0A624AY88-F1
#
_entry.id   AF-A0A624AY88-F1
#
_cell.length_a   1.000
_cell.length_b   1.000
_cell.length_c   1.000
_cell.angle_alpha   90.00
_cell.angle_beta   90.00
_cell.angle_gamma   90.00
#
_symmetry.space_group_name_H-M   'P 1'
#
loop_
_entity.id
_entity.type
_entity.pdbx_description
1 polymer ?
#
loop_
_entity_poly.entity_id
_entity_poly.type
_entity_poly.pdbx_seq_one_letter_code
_entity_poly.pdbx_strand_id
1 'polypeptide(L)'
;MNKITYILIIILSFLCVQKVPLLISVIFNSNEHTEWTLPCHPEAHWFGGSDGGFFLEIKHKKPPSYYVTAYNEKGSLLFKGAVLVTTNKLNFNSISGIKNEYNKNINSWSIVLKNNDIVSVIPEQEKEFLNDKM
;
A
#
# COMPACT_ATOMS: atom_id res chain seq x y z
N MET A 1 -32.80 -13.23 46.58
CA MET A 1 -32.05 -13.48 45.32
C MET A 1 -31.00 -14.54 45.62
N ASN A 2 -31.03 -15.68 44.93
CA ASN A 2 -30.30 -16.88 45.36
C ASN A 2 -28.82 -16.81 44.94
N LYS A 3 -27.93 -17.37 45.75
CA LYS A 3 -26.48 -17.42 45.50
C LYS A 3 -26.14 -18.01 44.12
N ILE A 4 -26.96 -18.98 43.68
CA ILE A 4 -26.90 -19.61 42.35
C ILE A 4 -27.17 -18.59 41.23
N THR A 5 -28.16 -17.71 41.42
CA THR A 5 -28.49 -16.65 40.46
C THR A 5 -27.31 -15.68 40.29
N TYR A 6 -26.62 -15.34 41.38
CA TYR A 6 -25.43 -14.47 41.32
C TYR A 6 -24.26 -15.11 40.54
N ILE A 7 -24.00 -16.39 40.80
CA ILE A 7 -22.93 -17.13 40.09
C ILE A 7 -23.24 -17.21 38.59
N LEU A 8 -24.49 -17.46 38.22
CA LEU A 8 -24.90 -17.52 36.81
C LEU A 8 -24.72 -16.16 36.10
N ILE A 9 -25.08 -15.06 36.75
CA ILE A 9 -24.91 -13.71 36.20
C ILE A 9 -23.43 -13.38 35.97
N ILE A 10 -22.55 -13.77 36.90
CA ILE A 10 -21.10 -13.54 36.79
C ILE A 10 -20.48 -14.34 35.65
N ILE A 11 -20.90 -15.61 35.47
CA ILE A 11 -20.39 -16.45 34.37
C ILE A 11 -20.86 -15.90 33.01
N LEU A 12 -22.13 -15.49 32.93
CA LEU A 12 -22.70 -14.94 31.69
C LEU A 12 -22.04 -13.61 31.32
N SER A 13 -21.81 -12.72 32.29
CA SER A 13 -21.14 -11.45 32.04
C SER A 13 -19.69 -11.65 31.59
N PHE A 14 -18.97 -12.60 32.19
CA PHE A 14 -17.60 -12.94 31.79
C PHE A 14 -17.53 -13.46 30.34
N LEU A 15 -18.46 -14.32 29.95
CA LEU A 15 -18.55 -14.82 28.57
C LEU A 15 -18.85 -13.70 27.56
N CYS A 16 -19.76 -12.79 27.91
CA CYS A 16 -20.07 -11.63 27.07
C CYS A 16 -18.85 -10.72 26.89
N VAL A 17 -18.11 -10.41 27.97
CA VAL A 17 -16.92 -9.54 27.90
C VAL A 17 -15.83 -10.13 26.99
N GLN A 18 -15.70 -11.45 26.89
CA GLN A 18 -14.70 -12.07 26.01
C GLN A 18 -15.16 -12.21 24.56
N LYS A 19 -16.42 -12.60 24.32
CA LYS A 19 -16.90 -12.95 22.98
C LYS A 19 -17.42 -11.75 22.20
N VAL A 20 -17.98 -10.75 22.88
CA VAL A 20 -18.58 -9.57 22.24
C VAL A 20 -17.54 -8.71 21.54
N PRO A 21 -16.37 -8.37 22.13
CA PRO A 21 -15.35 -7.57 21.43
C PRO A 21 -14.76 -8.29 20.22
N LEU A 22 -14.63 -9.62 20.28
CA LEU A 22 -14.17 -10.43 19.14
C LEU A 22 -15.18 -10.37 17.99
N LEU A 23 -16.47 -10.55 18.29
CA LEU A 23 -17.53 -10.44 17.28
C LEU A 23 -17.60 -9.04 16.69
N ILE A 24 -17.51 -8.01 17.53
CA ILE A 24 -17.46 -6.61 17.11
C ILE A 24 -16.26 -6.36 16.21
N SER A 25 -15.05 -6.85 16.55
CA SER A 25 -13.86 -6.69 15.70
C SER A 25 -14.01 -7.34 14.32
N VAL A 26 -14.64 -8.52 14.24
CA VAL A 26 -14.89 -9.20 12.96
C VAL A 26 -15.96 -8.48 12.13
N ILE A 27 -17.04 -7.99 12.77
CA ILE A 27 -18.15 -7.32 12.09
C ILE A 27 -17.79 -5.88 11.68
N PHE A 28 -17.11 -5.16 12.57
CA PHE A 28 -16.60 -3.81 12.36
C PHE A 28 -15.16 -3.82 11.86
N ASN A 29 -14.72 -4.90 11.22
CA ASN A 29 -13.57 -4.82 10.32
C ASN A 29 -14.00 -3.95 9.13
N SER A 30 -14.04 -2.65 9.37
CA SER A 30 -14.33 -1.63 8.40
C SER A 30 -13.18 -1.67 7.41
N ASN A 31 -13.37 -2.42 6.33
CA ASN A 31 -12.64 -2.25 5.08
C ASN A 31 -13.03 -0.91 4.40
N GLU A 32 -13.36 0.11 5.20
CA GLU A 32 -13.29 1.49 4.76
C GLU A 32 -11.79 1.78 4.62
N HIS A 33 -11.23 1.27 3.53
CA HIS A 33 -10.18 1.98 2.85
C HIS A 33 -10.81 3.33 2.50
N THR A 34 -10.79 4.27 3.44
CA THR A 34 -10.69 5.68 3.06
C THR A 34 -9.64 5.69 1.97
N GLU A 35 -10.02 6.01 0.73
CA GLU A 35 -9.02 6.17 -0.31
C GLU A 35 -8.14 7.30 0.19
N TRP A 36 -6.99 6.94 0.77
CA TRP A 36 -6.02 7.92 1.20
C TRP A 36 -5.64 8.64 -0.09
N THR A 37 -5.95 9.93 -0.16
CA THR A 37 -5.61 10.77 -1.30
C THR A 37 -4.50 11.71 -0.89
N LEU A 38 -3.48 11.85 -1.74
CA LEU A 38 -2.43 12.82 -1.52
C LEU A 38 -2.84 14.17 -2.15
N PRO A 39 -3.02 15.27 -1.38
CA PRO A 39 -3.67 16.49 -1.89
C PRO A 39 -3.03 17.11 -3.15
N CYS A 40 -1.72 16.98 -3.31
CA CYS A 40 -0.98 17.51 -4.47
C CYS A 40 -0.78 16.47 -5.59
N HIS A 41 -1.14 15.20 -5.35
CA HIS A 41 -0.98 14.08 -6.28
C HIS A 41 -2.24 13.23 -6.25
N PRO A 42 -3.36 13.74 -6.81
CA PRO A 42 -4.66 13.06 -6.73
C PRO A 42 -4.68 11.72 -7.48
N GLU A 43 -3.76 11.49 -8.42
CA GLU A 43 -3.60 10.22 -9.14
C GLU A 43 -2.72 9.20 -8.40
N ALA A 44 -2.15 9.59 -7.25
CA ALA A 44 -1.32 8.68 -6.46
C ALA A 44 -2.21 7.76 -5.61
N HIS A 45 -1.97 6.46 -5.71
CA HIS A 45 -2.71 5.44 -4.99
C HIS A 45 -1.97 4.99 -3.74
N TRP A 46 -2.69 4.79 -2.64
CA TRP A 46 -2.11 4.35 -1.38
C TRP A 46 -1.84 2.85 -1.35
N PHE A 47 -0.67 2.49 -0.85
CA PHE A 47 -0.24 1.12 -0.58
C PHE A 47 0.28 1.05 0.85
N GLY A 48 -0.47 0.40 1.73
CA GLY A 48 -0.11 0.28 3.15
C GLY A 48 -1.27 -0.12 4.05
N GLY A 49 -0.96 -0.25 5.34
CA GLY A 49 -1.93 -0.58 6.38
C GLY A 49 -1.78 0.36 7.59
N SER A 50 -2.20 -0.11 8.77
CA SER A 50 -2.07 0.62 10.04
C SER A 50 -0.63 0.98 10.39
N ASP A 51 0.32 0.17 9.94
CA ASP A 51 1.72 0.23 10.35
C ASP A 51 2.57 1.09 9.40
N GLY A 52 1.91 1.78 8.47
CA GLY A 52 2.53 2.67 7.50
C GLY A 52 2.33 2.21 6.05
N GLY A 53 2.84 3.05 5.14
CA GLY A 53 2.68 2.84 3.71
C GLY A 53 3.30 3.95 2.87
N PHE A 54 2.94 3.93 1.60
CA PHE A 54 3.41 4.88 0.60
C PHE A 54 2.32 5.15 -0.43
N PHE A 55 2.40 6.32 -1.07
CA PHE A 55 1.63 6.65 -2.25
C PHE A 55 2.44 6.34 -3.50
N LEU A 56 1.79 5.78 -4.52
CA LEU A 56 2.42 5.52 -5.81
C LEU A 56 1.59 6.14 -6.93
N GLU A 57 2.25 6.91 -7.76
CA GLU A 57 1.72 7.52 -8.96
C GLU A 57 2.33 6.81 -10.18
N ILE A 58 1.50 6.38 -11.12
CA ILE A 58 1.93 5.74 -12.36
C ILE A 58 1.52 6.64 -13.52
N LYS A 59 2.50 7.25 -14.17
CA LYS A 59 2.32 8.03 -15.39
C LYS A 59 2.71 7.16 -16.57
N HIS A 60 1.81 7.04 -17.54
CA HIS A 60 2.05 6.18 -18.70
C HIS A 60 2.41 7.00 -19.93
N LYS A 61 3.21 6.39 -20.80
CA LYS A 61 3.33 6.78 -22.20
C LYS A 61 2.66 5.75 -23.09
N LYS A 62 3.21 4.54 -23.17
CA LYS A 62 2.64 3.31 -23.76
C LYS A 62 3.35 2.10 -23.12
N PRO A 63 2.67 0.96 -22.90
CA PRO A 63 3.34 -0.30 -22.58
C PRO A 63 4.48 -0.59 -23.58
N PRO A 64 5.63 -1.16 -23.16
CA PRO A 64 5.94 -1.74 -21.84
C PRO A 64 6.60 -0.77 -20.83
N SER A 65 6.76 0.51 -21.17
CA SER A 65 7.49 1.48 -20.34
C SER A 65 6.54 2.37 -19.53
N TYR A 66 6.84 2.51 -18.24
CA TYR A 66 6.05 3.32 -17.30
C TYR A 66 6.95 4.26 -16.52
N TYR A 67 6.45 5.46 -16.22
CA TYR A 67 7.08 6.34 -15.26
C TYR A 67 6.35 6.21 -13.93
N VAL A 68 7.10 5.99 -12.86
CA VAL A 68 6.53 5.82 -11.51
C VAL A 68 7.12 6.85 -10.57
N THR A 69 6.31 7.34 -9.67
CA THR A 69 6.75 8.22 -8.57
C THR A 69 6.14 7.75 -7.27
N ALA A 70 6.96 7.55 -6.25
CA ALA A 70 6.50 7.12 -4.93
C ALA A 70 6.74 8.22 -3.89
N TYR A 71 5.78 8.39 -2.99
CA TYR A 71 5.82 9.32 -1.87
C TYR A 71 5.56 8.58 -0.56
N ASN A 72 6.16 9.02 0.54
CA ASN A 72 5.82 8.49 1.86
C ASN A 72 4.44 8.96 2.32
N GLU A 73 3.99 8.48 3.48
CA GLU A 73 2.73 8.87 4.14
C GLU A 73 2.55 10.40 4.32
N LYS A 74 3.65 11.17 4.36
CA LYS A 74 3.65 12.63 4.52
C LYS A 74 3.69 13.36 3.17
N GLY A 75 3.67 12.64 2.05
CA GLY A 75 3.82 13.20 0.71
C GLY A 75 5.25 13.56 0.30
N SER A 76 6.25 13.19 1.08
CA SER A 76 7.65 13.41 0.70
C SER A 76 8.10 12.38 -0.33
N LEU A 77 8.81 12.81 -1.36
CA LEU A 77 9.32 11.94 -2.43
C LEU A 77 10.25 10.86 -1.87
N LEU A 78 9.95 9.59 -2.19
CA LEU A 78 10.82 8.44 -1.95
C LEU A 78 11.70 8.18 -3.17
N PHE A 79 11.07 8.03 -4.34
CA PHE A 79 11.76 7.80 -5.60
C PHE A 79 10.90 8.20 -6.80
N LYS A 80 11.56 8.36 -7.94
CA LYS A 80 10.92 8.49 -9.25
C LYS A 80 11.80 7.91 -10.34
N GLY A 81 11.21 7.35 -11.38
CA GLY A 81 11.96 6.80 -12.50
C GLY A 81 11.13 5.95 -13.44
N ALA A 82 11.81 5.38 -14.42
CA ALA A 82 11.23 4.49 -15.40
C ALA A 82 11.25 3.03 -14.93
N VAL A 83 10.23 2.30 -15.33
CA VAL A 83 10.04 0.87 -15.04
C VAL A 83 9.60 0.19 -16.33
N LEU A 84 10.23 -0.94 -16.64
CA LEU A 84 9.92 -1.73 -17.83
C LEU A 84 9.19 -3.02 -17.43
N VAL A 85 7.96 -3.19 -17.88
CA VAL A 85 7.12 -4.34 -17.55
C VAL A 85 6.73 -5.07 -18.83
N THR A 86 7.21 -6.31 -18.99
CA THR A 86 7.07 -7.11 -20.21
C THR A 86 5.85 -8.02 -20.22
N THR A 87 5.33 -8.37 -19.04
CA THR A 87 4.35 -9.45 -18.87
C THR A 87 2.89 -9.00 -18.91
N ASN A 88 2.59 -7.72 -18.62
CA ASN A 88 1.27 -7.09 -18.80
C ASN A 88 1.32 -5.58 -18.52
N LYS A 89 0.22 -4.85 -18.78
CA LYS A 89 0.14 -3.42 -18.44
C LYS A 89 0.32 -3.21 -16.94
N LEU A 90 1.30 -2.40 -16.54
CA LEU A 90 1.48 -2.01 -15.14
C LEU A 90 0.25 -1.26 -14.66
N ASN A 91 -0.38 -1.77 -13.60
CA ASN A 91 -1.53 -1.15 -12.95
C ASN A 91 -1.42 -1.31 -11.43
N PHE A 92 -2.17 -0.50 -10.68
CA PHE A 92 -2.12 -0.55 -9.21
C PHE A 92 -2.52 -1.92 -8.65
N ASN A 93 -3.47 -2.61 -9.30
CA ASN A 93 -3.93 -3.93 -8.86
C ASN A 93 -2.85 -5.02 -8.95
N SER A 94 -1.85 -4.84 -9.81
CA SER A 94 -0.71 -5.77 -9.96
C SER A 94 0.41 -5.54 -8.94
N ILE A 95 0.38 -4.44 -8.19
CA ILE A 95 1.46 -4.05 -7.27
C ILE A 95 1.15 -4.54 -5.87
N SER A 96 2.16 -5.08 -5.19
CA SER A 96 2.08 -5.51 -3.79
C SER A 96 2.90 -4.62 -2.86
N GLY A 97 3.97 -3.98 -3.36
CA GLY A 97 4.80 -3.11 -2.54
C GLY A 97 5.98 -2.50 -3.28
N ILE A 98 6.86 -1.86 -2.51
CA ILE A 98 8.16 -1.35 -2.98
C ILE A 98 9.27 -1.93 -2.11
N LYS A 99 10.44 -2.13 -2.71
CA LYS A 99 11.66 -2.55 -2.04
C LYS A 99 12.73 -1.48 -2.24
N ASN A 100 13.41 -1.12 -1.17
CA ASN A 100 14.64 -0.35 -1.23
C ASN A 100 15.81 -1.28 -0.95
N GLU A 101 16.84 -1.25 -1.80
CA GLU A 101 18.14 -1.79 -1.48
C GLU A 101 19.11 -0.63 -1.25
N TYR A 102 19.40 -0.38 0.03
CA TYR A 102 20.36 0.62 0.45
C TYR A 102 21.74 -0.03 0.53
N ASN A 103 22.58 0.27 -0.44
CA ASN A 103 24.02 0.10 -0.32
C ASN A 103 24.65 1.50 -0.20
N LYS A 104 25.74 1.63 0.55
CA LYS A 104 26.45 2.90 0.82
C LYS A 104 26.76 3.71 -0.47
N ASN A 105 26.77 3.06 -1.63
CA ASN A 105 27.04 3.64 -2.94
C ASN A 105 25.88 3.56 -3.95
N ILE A 106 24.78 2.86 -3.65
CA ILE A 106 23.66 2.65 -4.58
C ILE A 106 22.34 2.68 -3.79
N ASN A 107 21.49 3.67 -4.10
CA ASN A 107 20.11 3.72 -3.63
C ASN A 107 19.22 3.15 -4.74
N SER A 108 18.88 1.87 -4.65
CA SER A 108 18.10 1.15 -5.65
C SER A 108 16.67 0.98 -5.15
N TRP A 109 15.70 1.33 -6.00
CA TRP A 109 14.29 1.09 -5.72
C TRP A 109 13.72 0.09 -6.71
N SER A 110 12.84 -0.77 -6.24
CA SER A 110 12.13 -1.74 -7.07
C SER A 110 10.67 -1.79 -6.67
N ILE A 111 9.81 -2.07 -7.65
CA ILE A 111 8.40 -2.37 -7.44
C ILE A 111 8.25 -3.88 -7.34
N VAL A 112 7.55 -4.33 -6.31
CA VAL A 112 7.18 -5.74 -6.11
C VAL A 112 5.76 -5.93 -6.64
N LEU A 113 5.59 -6.89 -7.53
CA LEU A 113 4.31 -7.27 -8.09
C LEU A 113 3.66 -8.39 -7.25
N LYS A 114 2.34 -8.56 -7.38
CA LYS A 114 1.58 -9.59 -6.64
C LYS A 114 1.95 -11.02 -7.02
N ASN A 115 2.53 -11.23 -8.19
CA ASN A 115 3.10 -12.51 -8.61
C ASN A 115 4.53 -12.73 -8.10
N ASN A 116 5.02 -11.88 -7.19
CA ASN A 116 6.38 -11.84 -6.65
C ASN A 116 7.48 -11.45 -7.67
N ASP A 117 7.12 -11.00 -8.87
CA ASP A 117 8.09 -10.40 -9.77
C ASP A 117 8.58 -9.05 -9.20
N ILE A 118 9.86 -8.76 -9.42
CA ILE A 118 10.50 -7.52 -8.98
C ILE A 118 10.93 -6.76 -10.21
N VAL A 119 10.49 -5.51 -10.32
CA VAL A 119 10.87 -4.62 -11.41
C VAL A 119 11.66 -3.45 -10.88
N SER A 120 12.90 -3.30 -11.37
CA SER A 120 13.79 -2.23 -10.95
C SER A 120 13.34 -0.87 -11.50
N VAL A 121 13.45 0.16 -10.67
CA VAL A 121 13.22 1.54 -11.05
C VAL A 121 14.54 2.13 -11.52
N ILE A 122 14.56 2.59 -12.76
CA ILE A 122 15.70 3.27 -13.37
C ILE A 122 15.51 4.77 -13.15
N PRO A 123 16.42 5.45 -12.42
CA PRO A 123 16.30 6.90 -12.23
C PRO A 123 16.29 7.63 -13.57
N GLU A 124 15.20 8.34 -13.86
CA GLU A 124 15.02 9.06 -15.12
C GLU A 124 14.21 10.34 -14.89
N GLN A 125 14.48 11.38 -15.67
CA GLN A 125 13.70 12.62 -15.62
C GLN A 125 12.34 12.38 -16.30
N GLU A 126 11.26 12.71 -15.60
CA GLU A 126 9.89 12.55 -16.12
C GLU A 126 9.70 13.20 -17.49
N LYS A 127 10.24 14.41 -17.68
CA LYS A 127 10.13 15.14 -18.95
C LYS A 127 10.85 14.44 -20.10
N GLU A 128 11.97 13.78 -19.84
CA GLU A 128 12.74 13.08 -20.87
C GLU A 128 11.98 11.81 -21.30
N PHE A 129 11.50 11.05 -20.32
CA PHE A 129 10.69 9.87 -20.52
C PHE A 129 9.41 10.16 -21.31
N LEU A 130 8.66 11.20 -20.91
CA LEU A 130 7.40 11.56 -21.56
C LEU A 130 7.59 12.14 -22.97
N ASN A 131 8.68 12.87 -23.24
CA ASN A 131 8.90 13.56 -24.52
C ASN A 131 9.59 12.73 -25.62
N ASP A 132 9.83 11.43 -25.43
CA ASP A 132 10.38 10.53 -26.48
C ASP A 132 11.80 10.89 -26.93
N LYS A 133 12.58 11.56 -26.07
CA LYS A 133 14.05 11.61 -26.25
C LYS A 133 14.68 10.32 -25.70
N MET A 134 14.36 9.20 -26.33
CA MET A 134 15.15 7.97 -26.26
C MET A 134 15.49 7.52 -27.68
#